data_AF-A0A2E0Z2R9-F1
#
_entry.id   AF-A0A2E0Z2R9-F1
#
_cell.length_a   1.000
_cell.length_b   1.000
_cell.length_c   1.000
_cell.angle_alpha   90.00
_cell.angle_beta   90.00
_cell.angle_gamma   90.00
#
_symmetry.space_group_name_H-M   'P 1'
#
loop_
_entity.id
_entity.type
_entity.pdbx_description
1 polymer ?
#
loop_
_entity_poly.entity_id
_entity_poly.type
_entity_poly.pdbx_seq_one_letter_code
_entity_poly.pdbx_strand_id
1 'polypeptide(L)'
;MAAAAMEVYCASRHDCTEETPVEAPLYSLQTLLLAAALTGLVGIALGLLIGRRSSATNRKYRDVERKLDQVLQDKKLYEDEVVGHFSETAQLLNKLTDSYRDVHNHLATGAQSLCRGEGPVSLDQLQPGSDPAEIPSDLVDVRPPLDYAPKTSPDEKGTLHEEFGLERERKAKPAEDTTAP
;
A
#
# COMPACT_ATOMS: atom_id res chain seq x y z
N MET A 1 -25.91 -19.30 -4.18
CA MET A 1 -26.66 -20.27 -5.02
C MET A 1 -26.86 -21.65 -4.38
N ALA A 2 -26.13 -22.03 -3.32
CA ALA A 2 -26.39 -23.28 -2.60
C ALA A 2 -27.66 -23.24 -1.71
N ALA A 3 -28.08 -22.06 -1.25
CA ALA A 3 -29.27 -21.91 -0.41
C ALA A 3 -30.60 -22.27 -1.10
N ALA A 4 -30.70 -22.04 -2.43
CA ALA A 4 -31.94 -22.33 -3.17
C ALA A 4 -32.18 -23.83 -3.39
N ALA A 5 -31.14 -24.68 -3.28
CA ALA A 5 -31.29 -26.12 -3.42
C ALA A 5 -31.78 -26.81 -2.15
N MET A 6 -31.55 -26.21 -0.97
CA MET A 6 -31.90 -26.80 0.32
C MET A 6 -33.37 -26.57 0.71
N GLU A 7 -33.96 -25.45 0.26
CA GLU A 7 -35.39 -25.14 0.43
C GLU A 7 -36.30 -26.13 -0.32
N VAL A 8 -35.91 -26.52 -1.54
CA VAL A 8 -36.66 -27.52 -2.33
C VAL A 8 -36.58 -28.92 -1.71
N TYR A 9 -35.47 -29.23 -1.01
CA TYR A 9 -35.28 -30.52 -0.36
C TYR A 9 -36.08 -30.66 0.95
N CYS A 10 -36.29 -29.58 1.70
CA CYS A 10 -37.10 -29.59 2.91
C CYS A 10 -38.62 -29.67 2.64
N ALA A 11 -39.10 -29.07 1.54
CA ALA A 11 -40.53 -29.12 1.16
C ALA A 11 -41.00 -30.53 0.73
N SER A 12 -40.07 -31.42 0.37
CA SER A 12 -40.40 -32.78 -0.08
C SER A 12 -40.53 -33.82 1.05
N ARG A 13 -40.22 -33.45 2.31
CA ARG A 13 -40.19 -34.41 3.42
C ARG A 13 -41.50 -34.51 4.22
N HIS A 14 -42.49 -33.68 3.91
CA HIS A 14 -43.72 -33.57 4.70
C HIS A 14 -45.00 -34.10 4.04
N ASP A 15 -44.92 -34.67 2.83
CA ASP A 15 -46.08 -35.27 2.18
C ASP A 15 -45.98 -36.81 2.21
N CYS A 16 -46.78 -37.35 3.12
CA CYS A 16 -47.49 -38.63 3.08
C CYS A 16 -46.78 -39.87 2.49
N THR A 17 -46.55 -40.81 3.40
CA THR A 17 -46.54 -42.26 3.14
C THR A 17 -47.77 -42.67 2.32
N GLU A 18 -47.59 -42.81 1.01
CA GLU A 18 -48.49 -43.60 0.16
C GLU A 18 -47.71 -44.87 -0.22
N GLU A 19 -47.97 -45.93 0.54
CA GLU A 19 -47.55 -47.30 0.23
C GLU A 19 -48.12 -47.66 -1.15
N THR A 20 -47.33 -47.51 -2.20
CA THR A 20 -47.67 -48.07 -3.51
C THR A 20 -47.21 -49.53 -3.52
N PRO A 21 -48.10 -50.50 -3.77
CA PRO A 21 -47.68 -51.88 -3.92
C PRO A 21 -46.85 -51.95 -5.20
N VAL A 22 -45.55 -52.22 -5.07
CA VAL A 22 -44.71 -52.58 -6.21
C VAL A 22 -45.06 -54.02 -6.59
N GLU A 23 -46.22 -54.21 -7.24
CA GLU A 23 -46.41 -55.37 -8.11
C GLU A 23 -45.34 -55.29 -9.18
N ALA A 24 -44.40 -56.24 -9.22
CA ALA A 24 -43.41 -56.31 -10.28
C ALA A 24 -44.13 -56.74 -11.58
N PRO A 25 -44.41 -55.84 -12.53
CA PRO A 25 -44.93 -56.28 -13.80
C PRO A 25 -43.77 -56.94 -14.55
N LEU A 26 -44.08 -57.96 -15.34
CA LEU A 26 -43.11 -58.51 -16.30
C LEU A 26 -42.82 -57.42 -17.35
N TYR A 27 -41.82 -56.57 -17.09
CA TYR A 27 -41.37 -55.53 -18.01
C TYR A 27 -40.79 -56.18 -19.26
N SER A 28 -41.43 -55.94 -20.41
CA SER A 28 -40.92 -56.38 -21.71
C SER A 28 -39.53 -55.76 -21.96
N LEU A 29 -38.64 -56.50 -22.62
CA LEU A 29 -37.32 -56.01 -23.02
C LEU A 29 -37.42 -54.65 -23.75
N GLN A 30 -38.51 -54.46 -24.52
CA GLN A 30 -38.81 -53.20 -25.21
C GLN A 30 -39.03 -52.01 -24.27
N THR A 31 -39.74 -52.19 -23.14
CA THR A 31 -39.99 -51.10 -22.19
C THR A 31 -38.72 -50.71 -21.44
N LEU A 32 -37.84 -51.69 -21.15
CA LEU A 32 -36.53 -51.42 -20.54
C LEU A 32 -35.61 -50.65 -21.47
N LEU A 33 -35.56 -51.00 -22.75
CA LEU A 33 -34.75 -50.28 -23.74
C LEU A 33 -35.22 -48.82 -23.93
N LEU A 34 -36.53 -48.59 -23.98
CA LEU A 34 -37.07 -47.24 -24.13
C LEU A 34 -36.81 -46.38 -22.89
N ALA A 35 -37.02 -46.93 -21.69
CA ALA A 35 -36.72 -46.23 -20.44
C ALA A 35 -35.23 -45.86 -20.37
N ALA A 36 -34.33 -46.80 -20.68
CA ALA A 36 -32.89 -46.57 -20.70
C ALA A 36 -32.48 -45.48 -21.72
N ALA A 37 -33.08 -45.50 -22.92
CA ALA A 37 -32.82 -44.49 -23.94
C ALA A 37 -33.27 -43.09 -23.50
N LEU A 38 -34.45 -42.97 -22.89
CA LEU A 38 -34.96 -41.70 -22.38
C LEU A 38 -34.09 -41.15 -21.25
N THR A 39 -33.75 -41.96 -20.25
CA THR A 39 -32.87 -41.54 -19.16
C THR A 39 -31.45 -41.24 -19.65
N GLY A 40 -30.96 -41.98 -20.65
CA GLY A 40 -29.66 -41.75 -21.28
C GLY A 40 -29.59 -40.40 -21.99
N LEU A 41 -30.64 -40.05 -22.76
CA LEU A 41 -30.72 -38.74 -23.42
C LEU A 41 -30.75 -37.59 -22.41
N VAL A 42 -31.54 -37.74 -21.34
CA VAL A 42 -31.60 -36.75 -20.26
C VAL A 42 -30.23 -36.62 -19.56
N GLY A 43 -29.57 -37.74 -19.27
CA GLY A 43 -28.23 -37.77 -18.69
C GLY A 43 -27.16 -37.12 -19.57
N ILE A 44 -27.19 -37.36 -20.89
CA ILE A 44 -26.27 -36.73 -21.85
C ILE A 44 -26.54 -35.21 -21.91
N ALA A 45 -27.80 -34.79 -21.97
CA ALA A 45 -28.15 -33.38 -22.00
C ALA A 45 -27.66 -32.64 -20.73
N LEU A 46 -27.89 -33.23 -19.55
CA LEU A 46 -27.40 -32.72 -18.27
C LEU A 46 -25.87 -32.74 -18.20
N GLY A 47 -25.24 -33.83 -18.62
CA GLY A 47 -23.78 -33.99 -18.65
C GLY A 47 -23.10 -32.95 -19.52
N LEU A 48 -23.64 -32.67 -20.71
CA LEU A 48 -23.14 -31.63 -21.61
C LEU A 48 -23.34 -30.24 -21.02
N LEU A 49 -24.47 -29.97 -20.38
CA LEU A 49 -24.76 -28.65 -19.78
C LEU A 49 -23.82 -28.36 -18.60
N ILE A 50 -23.58 -29.35 -17.74
CA ILE A 50 -22.63 -29.26 -16.63
C ILE A 50 -21.19 -29.16 -17.16
N GLY A 51 -20.81 -30.00 -18.13
CA GLY A 51 -19.46 -30.01 -18.72
C GLY A 51 -19.11 -28.68 -19.41
N ARG A 52 -20.07 -28.09 -20.15
CA ARG A 52 -19.89 -26.75 -20.76
C ARG A 52 -19.71 -25.66 -19.70
N ARG A 53 -20.48 -25.70 -18.61
CA ARG A 53 -20.33 -24.74 -17.49
C ARG A 53 -19.01 -24.93 -16.74
N SER A 54 -18.62 -26.17 -16.45
CA SER A 54 -17.35 -26.51 -15.79
C SER A 54 -16.14 -26.03 -16.58
N SER A 55 -16.19 -26.11 -17.91
CA SER A 55 -15.11 -25.66 -18.79
C SER A 55 -14.87 -24.15 -18.67
N ALA A 56 -15.93 -23.34 -18.54
CA ALA A 56 -15.82 -21.90 -18.34
C ALA A 56 -15.27 -21.55 -16.95
N THR A 57 -15.67 -22.30 -15.91
CA THR A 57 -15.15 -22.14 -14.55
C THR A 57 -13.66 -22.47 -14.48
N ASN A 58 -13.21 -23.56 -15.09
CA ASN A 58 -11.79 -23.93 -15.13
C ASN A 58 -10.92 -22.85 -15.81
N ARG A 59 -11.44 -22.15 -16.83
CA ARG A 59 -10.72 -21.02 -17.44
C ARG A 59 -10.49 -19.88 -16.44
N LYS A 60 -11.53 -19.51 -15.67
CA LYS A 60 -11.41 -18.47 -14.64
C LYS A 60 -10.39 -18.83 -13.56
N TYR A 61 -10.36 -20.08 -13.11
CA TYR A 61 -9.36 -20.55 -12.15
C TYR A 61 -7.94 -20.39 -12.69
N ARG A 62 -7.69 -20.79 -13.95
CA ARG A 62 -6.38 -20.63 -14.59
C ARG A 62 -6.01 -19.16 -14.79
N ASP A 63 -6.98 -18.29 -15.08
CA ASP A 63 -6.72 -16.86 -15.21
C ASP A 63 -6.35 -16.21 -13.87
N VAL A 64 -6.95 -16.65 -12.76
CA VAL A 64 -6.59 -16.21 -11.41
C VAL A 64 -5.20 -16.70 -11.03
N GLU A 65 -4.87 -17.97 -11.30
CA GLU A 65 -3.54 -18.54 -11.07
C GLU A 65 -2.46 -17.79 -11.85
N ARG A 66 -2.69 -17.51 -13.14
CA ARG A 66 -1.77 -16.68 -13.93
C ARG A 66 -1.59 -15.27 -13.39
N LYS A 67 -2.67 -14.63 -12.91
CA LYS A 67 -2.59 -13.30 -12.31
C LYS A 67 -1.81 -13.33 -11.00
N LEU A 68 -1.97 -14.38 -10.20
CA LEU A 68 -1.19 -14.57 -8.99
C LEU A 68 0.29 -14.71 -9.31
N ASP A 69 0.64 -15.60 -10.26
CA ASP A 69 2.02 -15.79 -10.70
C ASP A 69 2.63 -14.50 -11.26
N GLN A 70 1.87 -13.77 -12.09
CA GLN A 70 2.31 -12.49 -12.63
C GLN A 70 2.62 -11.48 -11.53
N VAL A 71 1.72 -11.29 -10.55
CA VAL A 71 1.93 -10.34 -9.44
C VAL A 71 3.12 -10.75 -8.56
N LEU A 72 3.31 -12.04 -8.32
CA LEU A 72 4.47 -12.54 -7.58
C LEU A 72 5.77 -12.28 -8.33
N GLN A 73 5.76 -12.45 -9.65
CA GLN A 73 6.91 -12.15 -10.50
C GLN A 73 7.21 -10.65 -10.52
N ASP A 74 6.20 -9.81 -10.71
CA ASP A 74 6.35 -8.34 -10.70
C ASP A 74 6.88 -7.84 -9.36
N LYS A 75 6.37 -8.41 -8.25
CA LYS A 75 6.88 -8.11 -6.90
C LYS A 75 8.35 -8.46 -6.77
N LYS A 76 8.75 -9.65 -7.23
CA LYS A 76 10.15 -10.08 -7.17
C LYS A 76 11.07 -9.16 -7.99
N LEU A 77 10.64 -8.79 -9.19
CA LEU A 77 11.39 -7.87 -10.04
C LEU A 77 11.57 -6.50 -9.38
N TYR A 78 10.51 -5.97 -8.75
CA TYR A 78 10.60 -4.73 -8.00
C TYR A 78 11.55 -4.83 -6.79
N GLU A 79 11.48 -5.92 -6.03
CA GLU A 79 12.41 -6.16 -4.91
C GLU A 79 13.86 -6.22 -5.40
N ASP A 80 14.13 -6.90 -6.51
CA ASP A 80 15.46 -6.96 -7.13
C ASP A 80 15.94 -5.58 -7.60
N GLU A 81 15.04 -4.76 -8.20
CA GLU A 81 15.34 -3.39 -8.63
C GLU A 81 15.70 -2.48 -7.46
N VAL A 82 14.94 -2.55 -6.36
CA VAL A 82 15.19 -1.75 -5.15
C VAL A 82 16.54 -2.10 -4.53
N VAL A 83 16.87 -3.40 -4.46
CA VAL A 83 18.19 -3.85 -3.98
C VAL A 83 19.30 -3.32 -4.90
N GLY A 84 19.09 -3.35 -6.21
CA GLY A 84 20.01 -2.73 -7.18
C GLY A 84 20.23 -1.25 -6.93
N HIS A 85 19.15 -0.48 -6.74
CA HIS A 85 19.21 0.96 -6.51
C HIS A 85 19.97 1.32 -5.22
N PHE A 86 19.73 0.59 -4.12
CA PHE A 86 20.45 0.83 -2.86
C PHE A 86 21.91 0.39 -2.93
N SER A 87 22.22 -0.68 -3.67
CA SER A 87 23.61 -1.07 -3.93
C SER A 87 24.36 0.00 -4.71
N GLU A 88 23.76 0.52 -5.79
CA GLU A 88 24.35 1.63 -6.56
C GLU A 88 24.49 2.89 -5.70
N THR A 89 23.46 3.25 -4.93
CA THR A 89 23.48 4.41 -4.03
C THR A 89 24.59 4.28 -2.98
N ALA A 90 24.81 3.09 -2.42
CA ALA A 90 25.90 2.84 -1.47
C ALA A 90 27.28 3.06 -2.14
N GLN A 91 27.44 2.68 -3.40
CA GLN A 91 28.67 2.95 -4.15
C GLN A 91 28.87 4.45 -4.41
N LEU A 92 27.81 5.17 -4.77
CA LEU A 92 27.87 6.63 -4.94
C LEU A 92 28.18 7.35 -3.62
N LEU A 93 27.59 6.89 -2.51
CA LEU A 93 27.83 7.46 -1.18
C LEU A 93 29.28 7.25 -0.73
N ASN A 94 29.89 6.11 -1.03
CA ASN A 94 31.31 5.89 -0.79
C ASN A 94 32.17 6.86 -1.61
N LYS A 95 31.89 7.02 -2.91
CA LYS A 95 32.61 7.98 -3.77
C LYS A 95 32.49 9.42 -3.25
N LEU A 96 31.32 9.80 -2.77
CA LEU A 96 31.10 11.10 -2.13
C LEU A 96 31.93 11.25 -0.86
N THR A 97 31.97 10.22 -0.02
CA THR A 97 32.76 10.20 1.21
C THR A 97 34.26 10.36 0.92
N ASP A 98 34.75 9.67 -0.10
CA ASP A 98 36.15 9.79 -0.53
C ASP A 98 36.45 11.18 -1.10
N SER A 99 35.56 11.72 -1.93
CA SER A 99 35.68 13.08 -2.46
C SER A 99 35.67 14.14 -1.33
N TYR A 100 34.86 13.94 -0.29
CA TYR A 100 34.84 14.79 0.89
C TYR A 100 36.18 14.74 1.66
N ARG A 101 36.74 13.54 1.84
CA ARG A 101 38.07 13.37 2.46
C ARG A 101 39.15 14.06 1.65
N ASP A 102 39.12 13.95 0.33
CA ASP A 102 40.09 14.60 -0.55
C ASP A 102 40.01 16.12 -0.45
N VAL A 103 38.80 16.69 -0.45
CA VAL A 103 38.60 18.13 -0.23
C VAL A 103 39.12 18.55 1.13
N HIS A 104 38.81 17.80 2.19
CA HIS A 104 39.29 18.11 3.54
C HIS A 104 40.82 18.06 3.64
N ASN A 105 41.44 17.04 3.06
CA ASN A 105 42.90 16.90 3.00
C ASN A 105 43.54 18.03 2.18
N HIS A 106 42.90 18.45 1.09
CA HIS A 106 43.34 19.58 0.28
C HIS A 106 43.27 20.90 1.06
N LEU A 107 42.20 21.14 1.83
CA LEU A 107 42.06 22.29 2.71
C LEU A 107 43.13 22.32 3.80
N ALA A 108 43.37 21.18 4.47
CA ALA A 108 44.41 21.08 5.50
C ALA A 108 45.81 21.36 4.94
N THR A 109 46.13 20.79 3.78
CA THR A 109 47.40 21.02 3.08
C THR A 109 47.53 22.46 2.59
N GLY A 110 46.44 23.03 2.04
CA GLY A 110 46.37 24.41 1.58
C GLY A 110 46.58 25.40 2.71
N ALA A 111 45.92 25.21 3.85
CA ALA A 111 46.14 26.02 5.05
C ALA A 111 47.60 25.96 5.51
N GLN A 112 48.19 24.76 5.60
CA GLN A 112 49.60 24.62 5.97
C GLN A 112 50.55 25.28 4.98
N SER A 113 50.26 25.27 3.68
CA SER A 113 51.13 25.85 2.66
C SER A 113 50.98 27.37 2.53
N LEU A 114 49.75 27.87 2.60
CA LEU A 114 49.42 29.29 2.41
C LEU A 114 49.67 30.11 3.68
N CYS A 115 49.48 29.52 4.86
CA CYS A 115 49.82 30.14 6.14
C CYS A 115 51.31 29.97 6.52
N ARG A 116 52.20 29.64 5.56
CA ARG A 116 53.65 29.67 5.80
C ARG A 116 54.13 31.12 5.94
N GLY A 117 54.04 31.64 7.16
CA GLY A 117 54.50 32.98 7.53
C GLY A 117 53.79 33.54 8.76
N GLU A 118 52.50 33.22 8.91
CA GLU A 118 51.73 33.40 10.13
C GLU A 118 51.32 32.01 10.58
N GLY A 119 52.00 31.48 11.60
CA GLY A 119 51.60 30.20 12.22
C GLY A 119 50.13 30.23 12.64
N PRO A 120 49.53 29.08 13.02
CA PRO A 120 48.18 29.09 13.58
C PRO A 120 48.14 30.18 14.63
N VAL A 121 47.26 31.17 14.46
CA VAL A 121 47.08 32.27 15.42
C VAL A 121 46.97 31.58 16.76
N SER A 122 48.03 31.67 17.57
CA SER A 122 48.06 31.03 18.87
C SER A 122 46.83 31.57 19.58
N LEU A 123 46.01 30.71 20.17
CA LEU A 123 44.85 31.17 20.96
C LEU A 123 45.29 32.14 22.08
N ASP A 124 46.57 32.14 22.43
CA ASP A 124 47.22 33.16 23.27
C ASP A 124 47.23 34.59 22.67
N GLN A 125 47.22 34.75 21.35
CA GLN A 125 47.13 36.04 20.66
C GLN A 125 45.67 36.52 20.51
N LEU A 126 44.70 35.65 20.78
CA LEU A 126 43.27 35.95 20.90
C LEU A 126 42.86 36.27 22.35
N GLN A 127 43.83 36.46 23.27
CA GLN A 127 43.53 37.11 24.54
C GLN A 127 42.75 38.40 24.24
N PRO A 128 41.61 38.67 24.94
CA PRO A 128 40.73 39.78 24.64
C PRO A 128 41.42 41.10 25.04
N GLY A 129 42.37 41.53 24.22
CA GLY A 129 42.92 42.86 24.21
C GLY A 129 41.97 43.76 23.44
N SER A 130 40.81 44.03 24.05
CA SER A 130 39.86 45.11 23.74
C SER A 130 39.90 45.58 22.29
N ASP A 131 39.23 44.85 21.39
CA ASP A 131 39.03 45.32 20.02
C ASP A 131 38.14 46.58 20.08
N PRO A 132 38.60 47.78 19.65
CA PRO A 132 37.81 49.01 19.75
C PRO A 132 36.54 49.01 18.87
N ALA A 133 36.34 47.97 18.05
CA ALA A 133 35.13 47.74 17.25
C ALA A 133 34.15 46.73 17.86
N GLU A 134 34.46 46.13 19.02
CA GLU A 134 33.57 45.17 19.68
C GLU A 134 32.35 45.88 20.27
N ILE A 135 31.15 45.54 19.76
CA ILE A 135 29.89 46.07 20.28
C ILE A 135 29.70 45.50 21.69
N PRO A 136 29.54 46.35 22.74
CA PRO A 136 29.37 45.88 24.11
C PRO A 136 28.29 44.81 24.21
N SER A 137 28.55 43.74 24.96
CA SER A 137 27.61 42.62 25.13
C SER A 137 26.25 43.05 25.68
N ASP A 138 26.20 44.19 26.39
CA ASP A 138 24.96 44.80 26.89
C ASP A 138 24.09 45.45 25.79
N LEU A 139 24.65 45.69 24.59
CA LEU A 139 23.95 46.28 23.44
C LEU A 139 23.50 45.23 22.40
N VAL A 140 23.88 43.96 22.57
CA VAL A 140 23.51 42.89 21.64
C VAL A 140 22.54 41.93 22.32
N ASP A 141 21.29 41.96 21.88
CA ASP A 141 20.28 40.94 22.24
C ASP A 141 20.59 39.64 21.46
N VAL A 142 21.60 38.90 21.92
CA VAL A 142 21.95 37.57 21.38
C VAL A 142 20.90 36.57 21.85
N ARG A 143 19.79 36.47 21.11
CA ARG A 143 18.86 35.36 21.28
C ARG A 143 19.30 34.17 20.44
N PRO A 144 19.22 32.94 20.98
CA PRO A 144 19.42 31.75 20.17
C PRO A 144 18.47 31.80 18.97
N PRO A 145 18.89 31.32 17.79
CA PRO A 145 18.02 31.27 16.62
C PRO A 145 16.72 30.58 17.03
N LEU A 146 15.60 31.26 16.77
CA LEU A 146 14.30 30.69 17.09
C LEU A 146 14.06 29.52 16.14
N ASP A 147 14.35 28.32 16.62
CA ASP A 147 13.97 27.08 15.98
C ASP A 147 12.43 26.98 16.04
N TYR A 148 11.81 27.18 14.87
CA TYR A 148 10.40 26.93 14.52
C TYR A 148 9.39 28.07 14.78
N ALA A 149 8.61 28.35 13.72
CA ALA A 149 7.51 29.30 13.69
C ALA A 149 6.53 29.06 14.86
N PRO A 150 6.50 29.95 15.86
CA PRO A 150 5.60 29.78 17.00
C PRO A 150 4.16 29.91 16.50
N LYS A 151 3.27 29.07 17.04
CA LYS A 151 1.83 29.23 16.82
C LYS A 151 1.43 30.59 17.37
N THR A 152 0.79 31.44 16.56
CA THR A 152 0.39 32.79 16.98
C THR A 152 -0.85 32.74 17.89
N SER A 153 -1.61 31.65 17.86
CA SER A 153 -2.69 31.37 18.79
C SER A 153 -2.78 29.88 19.19
N PRO A 154 -3.38 29.54 20.34
CA PRO A 154 -3.51 28.16 20.80
C PRO A 154 -4.24 27.22 19.83
N ASP A 155 -5.19 27.77 19.06
CA ASP A 155 -6.02 27.03 18.11
C ASP A 155 -5.45 27.01 16.68
N GLU A 156 -4.32 27.69 16.44
CA GLU A 156 -3.68 27.70 15.13
C GLU A 156 -3.01 26.35 14.84
N LYS A 157 -3.39 25.75 13.72
CA LYS A 157 -2.79 24.52 13.21
C LYS A 157 -1.36 24.82 12.79
N GLY A 158 -0.40 24.06 13.33
CA GLY A 158 1.03 24.31 13.10
C GLY A 158 1.46 24.09 11.64
N THR A 159 2.66 24.55 11.29
CA THR A 159 3.24 24.52 9.93
C THR A 159 3.33 23.14 9.28
N LEU A 160 3.32 22.07 10.08
CA LEU A 160 3.33 20.67 9.61
C LEU A 160 1.93 20.03 9.59
N HIS A 161 0.87 20.80 9.84
CA HIS A 161 -0.50 20.30 9.73
C HIS A 161 -0.93 20.32 8.26
N GLU A 162 -1.63 19.28 7.82
CA GLU A 162 -2.17 19.08 6.46
C GLU A 162 -3.05 20.23 5.92
N GLU A 163 -3.39 21.20 6.76
CA GLU A 163 -4.29 22.31 6.43
C GLU A 163 -3.56 23.67 6.44
N PHE A 164 -2.24 23.66 6.71
CA PHE A 164 -1.45 24.88 6.72
C PHE A 164 -1.37 25.46 5.29
N GLY A 165 -1.85 26.70 5.13
CA GLY A 165 -1.94 27.37 3.83
C GLY A 165 -3.13 26.97 2.94
N LEU A 166 -4.08 26.18 3.45
CA LEU A 166 -5.30 25.82 2.73
C LEU A 166 -6.53 26.46 3.38
N GLU A 167 -7.04 27.54 2.78
CA GLU A 167 -8.34 28.10 3.17
C GLU A 167 -9.45 27.13 2.73
N ARG A 168 -9.96 26.32 3.67
CA ARG A 168 -11.22 25.60 3.46
C ARG A 168 -12.34 26.62 3.45
N GLU A 169 -12.76 27.01 2.24
CA GLU A 169 -14.01 27.75 2.04
C GLU A 169 -15.12 27.06 2.83
N ARG A 170 -15.61 27.78 3.83
CA ARG A 170 -16.51 27.31 4.87
C ARG A 170 -17.73 26.66 4.19
N LYS A 171 -17.80 25.32 4.21
CA LYS A 171 -19.01 24.57 3.85
C LYS A 171 -20.23 25.26 4.46
N ALA A 172 -21.14 25.65 3.59
CA ALA A 172 -22.44 26.19 3.94
C ALA A 172 -23.06 25.38 5.08
N LYS A 173 -23.45 26.07 6.15
CA LYS A 173 -24.37 25.53 7.15
C LYS A 173 -25.63 25.09 6.39
N PRO A 174 -26.08 23.82 6.48
CA PRO A 174 -27.43 23.48 6.09
C PRO A 174 -28.38 24.26 7.01
N ALA A 175 -29.29 25.02 6.40
CA ALA A 175 -30.35 25.71 7.10
C ALA A 175 -31.25 24.67 7.79
N GLU A 176 -31.33 24.82 9.10
CA GLU A 176 -32.53 24.68 9.94
C GLU A 176 -33.85 24.42 9.17
N ASP A 177 -34.35 23.18 9.26
CA ASP A 177 -35.76 22.85 9.05
C ASP A 177 -36.37 22.58 10.43
N THR A 178 -36.92 23.63 11.02
CA THR A 178 -37.79 23.53 12.20
C THR A 178 -39.19 23.16 11.70
N THR A 179 -39.44 21.87 11.59
CA THR A 179 -40.81 21.32 11.51
C THR A 179 -41.09 20.57 12.81
N ALA A 180 -41.96 21.13 13.65
CA ALA A 180 -42.62 20.45 14.76
C ALA A 180 -44.13 20.80 14.69
N PRO A 181 -45.01 19.87 15.12
CA PRO A 181 -46.45 19.93 14.88
C PRO A 181 -47.17 21.09 15.57
#